data_AF-A0A6N7AH04-F1
#
_entry.id   AF-A0A6N7AH04-F1
#
_cell.length_a   1.000
_cell.length_b   1.000
_cell.length_c   1.000
_cell.angle_alpha   90.00
_cell.angle_beta   90.00
_cell.angle_gamma   90.00
#
_symmetry.space_group_name_H-M   'P 1'
#
loop_
_entity.id
_entity.type
_entity.pdbx_description
1 polymer ?
#
loop_
_entity_poly.entity_id
_entity_poly.type
_entity_poly.pdbx_seq_one_letter_code
_entity_poly.pdbx_strand_id
1 'polypeptide(L)'
;MKRWLLLAVFYRLPLDPLRIFGAEEVATLGLVHRVVADDRVGEEAAAVAKRITVSAPLVHRWHRRFVHRLLAPQPITVADMDECYRFFASEDYREGLTAFREKRLPRVQGTVIQFLTVCPETSYGIA
;
A
#
# COMPACT_ATOMS: atom_id res chain seq x y z
N MET A 1 8.76 -30.79 -7.82
CA MET A 1 9.55 -29.75 -8.52
C MET A 1 8.74 -28.46 -8.44
N LYS A 2 8.72 -27.65 -7.37
CA LYS A 2 9.74 -27.08 -6.47
C LYS A 2 10.81 -26.28 -7.20
N ARG A 3 10.45 -25.13 -7.81
CA ARG A 3 11.36 -23.98 -7.92
C ARG A 3 10.71 -22.76 -8.60
N TRP A 4 10.85 -21.61 -7.93
CA TRP A 4 10.70 -20.22 -8.40
C TRP A 4 9.28 -19.64 -8.45
N LEU A 5 9.02 -18.68 -7.55
CA LEU A 5 8.92 -17.26 -7.91
C LEU A 5 8.50 -16.47 -6.67
N LEU A 6 9.45 -15.75 -6.07
CA LEU A 6 9.22 -14.40 -5.58
C LEU A 6 10.58 -13.70 -5.54
N LEU A 7 10.98 -13.24 -6.73
CA LEU A 7 12.06 -12.30 -6.91
C LEU A 7 11.52 -10.93 -6.51
N ALA A 8 11.59 -10.61 -5.22
CA ALA A 8 11.37 -9.27 -4.71
C ALA A 8 12.23 -9.05 -3.46
N VAL A 9 13.54 -9.24 -3.62
CA VAL A 9 14.51 -8.78 -2.63
C VAL A 9 15.00 -7.43 -3.12
N PHE A 10 14.48 -6.33 -2.55
CA PHE A 10 15.03 -5.01 -2.82
C PHE A 10 15.36 -4.22 -1.52
N TYR A 11 16.66 -4.24 -1.18
CA TYR A 11 17.53 -3.23 -0.55
C TYR A 11 17.20 -2.69 0.85
N ARG A 12 17.65 -3.41 1.90
CA ARG A 12 18.11 -2.80 3.18
C ARG A 12 18.93 -3.73 4.10
N LEU A 13 18.98 -5.04 3.85
CA LEU A 13 19.69 -6.01 4.69
C LEU A 13 21.03 -6.44 4.05
N PRO A 14 22.09 -6.68 4.85
CA PRO A 14 23.36 -7.24 4.37
C PRO A 14 23.21 -8.75 4.12
N LEU A 15 22.35 -9.12 3.16
CA LEU A 15 22.16 -10.50 2.75
C LEU A 15 22.98 -10.78 1.50
N ASP A 16 23.62 -11.96 1.48
CA ASP A 16 24.36 -12.44 0.31
C ASP A 16 23.40 -12.58 -0.89
N PRO A 17 23.63 -11.83 -2.00
CA PRO A 17 22.74 -11.83 -3.16
C PRO A 17 22.67 -13.17 -3.90
N LEU A 18 23.56 -14.12 -3.61
CA LEU A 18 23.58 -15.46 -4.24
C LEU A 18 22.92 -16.55 -3.38
N ARG A 19 22.50 -16.24 -2.15
CA ARG A 19 21.89 -17.22 -1.26
C ARG A 19 20.40 -17.40 -1.58
N ILE A 20 19.99 -18.65 -1.79
CA ILE A 20 18.57 -19.02 -1.90
C ILE A 20 18.02 -19.22 -0.49
N PHE A 21 16.98 -18.46 -0.15
CA PHE A 21 16.30 -18.54 1.15
C PHE A 21 15.04 -19.41 1.04
N GLY A 22 14.74 -20.16 2.10
CA GLY A 22 13.48 -20.89 2.22
C GLY A 22 12.30 -19.95 2.53
N ALA A 23 11.06 -20.37 2.23
CA ALA A 23 9.86 -19.56 2.44
C ALA A 23 9.66 -19.13 3.92
N GLU A 24 9.87 -20.05 4.86
CA GLU A 24 9.78 -19.77 6.31
C GLU A 24 10.88 -18.81 6.79
N GLU A 25 12.07 -18.92 6.20
CA GLU A 25 13.20 -18.06 6.54
C GLU A 25 12.93 -16.62 6.11
N VAL A 26 12.44 -16.40 4.88
CA VAL A 26 12.09 -15.05 4.41
C VAL A 26 10.90 -14.44 5.16
N ALA A 27 9.98 -15.26 5.65
CA ALA A 27 8.89 -14.79 6.51
C ALA A 27 9.40 -14.33 7.88
N THR A 28 10.35 -15.06 8.46
CA THR A 28 11.02 -14.69 9.71
C THR A 28 11.85 -13.42 9.56
N LEU A 29 12.48 -13.23 8.39
CA LEU A 29 13.20 -12.01 8.04
C LEU A 29 12.27 -10.81 7.74
N GLY A 30 10.95 -11.02 7.70
CA GLY A 30 9.97 -9.97 7.40
C GLY A 30 9.95 -9.52 5.93
N LEU A 31 10.56 -10.28 5.03
CA LEU A 31 10.57 -10.00 3.58
C LEU A 31 9.24 -10.39 2.91
N VAL A 32 8.55 -11.38 3.47
CA VAL A 32 7.20 -11.75 3.07
C VAL A 32 6.28 -11.72 4.28
N HIS A 33 5.02 -11.37 4.06
CA HIS A 33 4.03 -11.29 5.15
C HIS A 33 3.48 -12.66 5.59
N ARG A 34 3.45 -13.65 4.69
CA ARG A 34 2.83 -14.97 4.94
C ARG A 34 3.37 -16.01 3.96
N VAL A 35 3.46 -17.26 4.42
CA VAL A 35 3.73 -18.45 3.62
C VAL A 35 2.45 -19.29 3.54
N VAL A 36 2.09 -19.73 2.33
CA VAL A 36 0.92 -20.58 2.06
C VAL A 36 1.29 -21.68 1.08
N ALA A 37 0.45 -22.71 0.97
CA ALA A 37 0.63 -23.75 -0.04
C ALA A 37 0.55 -23.17 -1.47
N ASP A 38 1.31 -23.75 -2.39
CA ASP A 38 1.49 -23.24 -3.75
C ASP A 38 0.17 -23.08 -4.52
N ASP A 39 -0.72 -24.04 -4.38
CA ASP A 39 -2.07 -24.07 -4.95
C ASP A 39 -3.02 -23.04 -4.32
N ARG A 40 -2.67 -22.47 -3.16
CA ARG A 40 -3.48 -21.48 -2.42
C ARG A 40 -3.03 -20.04 -2.62
N VAL A 41 -1.87 -19.80 -3.25
CA VAL A 41 -1.28 -18.46 -3.41
C VAL A 41 -2.25 -17.49 -4.11
N GLY A 42 -2.89 -17.94 -5.20
CA GLY A 42 -3.82 -17.11 -5.97
C GLY A 42 -5.06 -16.72 -5.16
N GLU A 43 -5.64 -17.67 -4.43
CA GLU A 43 -6.81 -17.42 -3.58
C GLU A 43 -6.48 -16.44 -2.44
N GLU A 44 -5.34 -16.63 -1.77
CA GLU A 44 -4.91 -15.78 -0.67
C GLU A 44 -4.59 -14.36 -1.15
N ALA A 45 -3.92 -14.21 -2.30
CA ALA A 45 -3.67 -12.91 -2.91
C ALA A 45 -4.98 -12.17 -3.26
N ALA A 46 -5.96 -12.88 -3.83
CA ALA A 46 -7.27 -12.32 -4.13
C ALA A 46 -8.04 -11.90 -2.87
N ALA A 47 -7.99 -12.71 -1.81
CA ALA A 47 -8.61 -12.39 -0.53
C ALA A 47 -7.99 -11.13 0.12
N VAL A 48 -6.66 -10.99 0.06
CA VAL A 48 -5.97 -9.79 0.53
C VAL A 48 -6.34 -8.57 -0.30
N ALA A 49 -6.33 -8.69 -1.63
CA ALA A 49 -6.72 -7.60 -2.52
C ALA A 49 -8.15 -7.12 -2.22
N LYS A 50 -9.10 -8.05 -2.04
CA LYS A 50 -10.48 -7.74 -1.67
C LYS A 50 -10.59 -6.98 -0.35
N ARG A 51 -9.79 -7.34 0.66
CA ARG A 51 -9.76 -6.61 1.94
C ARG A 51 -9.25 -5.18 1.77
N ILE A 52 -8.24 -4.99 0.93
CA ILE A 52 -7.65 -3.67 0.67
C ILE A 52 -8.62 -2.80 -0.14
N THR A 53 -9.28 -3.36 -1.16
CA THR A 53 -10.19 -2.59 -2.04
C THR A 53 -11.51 -2.20 -1.38
N VAL A 54 -11.94 -2.90 -0.32
CA VAL A 54 -13.09 -2.49 0.51
C VAL A 54 -12.80 -1.24 1.34
N SER A 55 -11.52 -0.91 1.53
CA SER A 55 -11.08 0.26 2.30
C SER A 55 -10.83 1.46 1.38
N ALA A 56 -10.88 2.68 1.92
CA ALA A 56 -10.75 3.92 1.15
C ALA A 56 -9.42 3.97 0.33
N PRO A 57 -9.46 3.88 -1.01
CA PRO A 57 -8.25 3.82 -1.84
C PRO A 57 -7.38 5.08 -1.74
N LEU A 58 -7.99 6.23 -1.47
CA LEU A 58 -7.31 7.51 -1.32
C LEU A 58 -6.36 7.50 -0.10
N VAL A 59 -6.83 6.96 1.03
CA VAL A 59 -6.03 6.86 2.27
C VAL A 59 -4.82 5.95 2.05
N HIS A 60 -5.00 4.83 1.36
CA HIS A 60 -3.88 3.94 1.03
C HIS A 60 -2.80 4.62 0.18
N ARG A 61 -3.21 5.44 -0.81
CA ARG A 61 -2.27 6.22 -1.62
C ARG A 61 -1.51 7.25 -0.79
N TRP A 62 -2.19 7.90 0.15
CA TRP A 62 -1.58 8.90 1.03
C TRP A 62 -0.59 8.27 2.00
N HIS A 63 -0.98 7.18 2.65
CA HIS A 63 -0.07 6.43 3.51
C HIS A 63 1.18 5.98 2.75
N ARG A 64 1.02 5.49 1.51
CA ARG A 64 2.17 5.13 0.67
C ARG A 64 3.08 6.34 0.42
N ARG A 65 2.51 7.50 0.05
CA ARG A 65 3.25 8.74 -0.17
C ARG A 65 4.01 9.18 1.07
N PHE A 66 3.36 9.19 2.24
CA PHE A 66 3.99 9.62 3.49
C PHE A 66 5.09 8.68 3.94
N VAL A 67 4.91 7.36 3.80
CA VAL A 67 5.99 6.39 4.05
C VAL A 67 7.17 6.67 3.13
N HIS A 68 6.95 6.89 1.83
CA HIS A 68 8.04 7.26 0.92
C HIS A 68 8.71 8.59 1.30
N ARG A 69 7.94 9.58 1.74
CA ARG A 69 8.48 10.87 2.19
C ARG A 69 9.36 10.73 3.43
N LEU A 70 8.99 9.86 4.36
CA LEU A 70 9.75 9.54 5.57
C LEU A 70 11.04 8.77 5.29
N LEU A 71 11.12 8.04 4.18
CA LEU A 71 12.34 7.34 3.76
C LEU A 71 13.37 8.30 3.15
N ALA A 72 12.96 9.49 2.75
CA ALA A 72 13.82 10.49 2.16
C ALA A 72 14.64 11.19 3.27
N PRO A 73 15.96 11.44 3.07
CA PRO A 73 16.84 11.97 4.11
C PRO A 73 16.57 13.44 4.46
N GLN A 74 15.74 14.14 3.68
CA GLN A 74 15.45 15.55 3.89
C GLN A 74 14.51 15.75 5.10
N PRO A 75 14.76 16.78 5.93
CA PRO A 75 13.86 17.15 7.03
C PRO A 75 12.41 17.32 6.57
N ILE A 76 11.47 16.99 7.45
CA ILE A 76 10.05 17.19 7.18
C ILE A 76 9.73 18.68 7.19
N THR A 77 9.07 19.15 6.14
CA THR A 77 8.69 20.55 5.96
C THR A 77 7.28 20.80 6.50
N VAL A 78 6.95 22.07 6.72
CA VAL A 78 5.56 22.46 7.08
C VAL A 78 4.57 22.05 5.98
N ALA A 79 4.97 22.13 4.71
CA ALA A 79 4.13 21.72 3.60
C ALA A 79 3.81 20.20 3.61
N ASP A 80 4.75 19.36 4.04
CA ASP A 80 4.52 17.92 4.24
C ASP A 80 3.47 17.67 5.34
N MET A 81 3.50 18.46 6.41
CA MET A 81 2.52 18.38 7.49
C MET A 81 1.14 18.90 7.08
N ASP A 82 1.07 19.98 6.29
CA ASP A 82 -0.19 20.48 5.74
C ASP A 82 -0.85 19.47 4.80
N GLU A 83 -0.05 18.72 4.04
CA GLU A 83 -0.54 17.65 3.17
C GLU A 83 -1.26 16.55 3.97
N CYS A 84 -0.81 16.24 5.19
CA CYS A 84 -1.48 15.28 6.08
C CYS A 84 -2.91 15.67 6.43
N TYR A 85 -3.29 16.95 6.34
CA TYR A 85 -4.62 17.43 6.71
C TYR A 85 -5.57 17.58 5.52
N ARG A 86 -5.09 17.45 4.29
CA ARG A 86 -5.93 17.64 3.10
C ARG A 86 -7.11 16.65 3.04
N PHE A 87 -7.06 15.51 3.75
CA PHE A 87 -8.09 14.46 3.63
C PHE A 87 -9.41 14.91 4.27
N PHE A 88 -9.36 15.90 5.16
CA PHE A 88 -10.55 16.50 5.75
C PHE A 88 -11.48 17.10 4.69
N ALA A 89 -10.94 17.50 3.53
CA ALA A 89 -11.72 18.01 2.41
C ALA A 89 -12.30 16.91 1.51
N SER A 90 -12.00 15.63 1.76
CA SER A 90 -12.48 14.52 0.91
C SER A 90 -13.93 14.13 1.22
N GLU A 91 -14.67 13.76 0.18
CA GLU A 91 -16.03 13.22 0.32
C GLU A 91 -16.02 11.90 1.11
N ASP A 92 -14.96 11.10 0.96
CA ASP A 92 -14.74 9.87 1.72
C ASP A 92 -14.69 10.12 3.25
N TYR A 93 -14.12 11.25 3.68
CA TYR A 93 -14.09 11.64 5.09
C TYR A 93 -15.49 12.02 5.60
N ARG A 94 -16.26 12.79 4.81
CA ARG A 94 -17.64 13.16 5.14
C ARG A 94 -18.56 11.94 5.21
N GLU A 95 -18.43 11.03 4.26
CA GLU A 95 -19.18 9.77 4.23
C GLU A 95 -18.78 8.86 5.39
N GLY A 96 -17.49 8.77 5.72
CA GLY A 96 -17.01 8.01 6.88
C GLY A 96 -17.61 8.51 8.20
N LEU A 97 -17.64 9.83 8.41
CA LEU A 97 -18.28 10.45 9.58
C LEU A 97 -19.80 10.19 9.61
N THR A 98 -20.46 10.29 8.46
CA THR A 98 -21.90 10.09 8.34
C THR A 98 -22.27 8.64 8.61
N ALA A 99 -21.57 7.69 8.00
CA ALA A 99 -21.77 6.26 8.19
C ALA A 99 -21.51 5.82 9.64
N PHE A 100 -20.47 6.37 10.27
CA PHE A 100 -20.18 6.13 11.69
C PHE A 100 -21.32 6.60 12.59
N ARG A 101 -21.83 7.82 12.36
CA ARG A 101 -22.98 8.38 13.09
C ARG A 101 -24.25 7.55 12.89
N GLU A 102 -24.48 7.06 11.68
CA GLU A 102 -25.65 6.26 11.29
C GLU A 102 -25.49 4.76 11.59
N LYS A 103 -24.37 4.32 12.18
CA LYS A 103 -24.05 2.90 12.47
C LYS A 103 -24.19 1.98 11.26
N ARG A 104 -23.92 2.51 10.07
CA ARG A 104 -23.96 1.78 8.81
C ARG A 104 -22.57 1.64 8.22
N LEU A 105 -22.41 0.72 7.28
CA LEU A 105 -21.17 0.62 6.52
C LEU A 105 -21.01 1.86 5.61
N PRO A 106 -19.81 2.45 5.54
CA PRO A 106 -19.55 3.58 4.66
C PRO A 106 -19.58 3.15 3.20
N ARG A 107 -20.23 3.95 2.37
CA ARG A 107 -20.25 3.83 0.92
C ARG A 107 -19.13 4.67 0.34
N VAL A 108 -17.89 4.24 0.59
CA VAL A 108 -16.72 4.86 -0.06
C VAL A 108 -16.81 4.56 -1.55
N GLN A 109 -17.07 5.58 -2.38
CA GLN A 109 -17.22 5.39 -3.82
C GLN A 109 -15.89 5.16 -4.52
N GLY A 110 -14.75 5.40 -3.84
CA GLY A 110 -13.43 5.03 -4.35
C GLY A 110 -13.20 5.51 -5.79
N THR A 111 -13.75 6.68 -6.16
CA THR A 111 -13.66 7.17 -7.52
C THR A 111 -12.19 7.43 -7.80
N VAL A 112 -11.62 6.62 -8.70
CA VAL A 112 -10.25 6.73 -9.22
C VAL A 112 -10.03 8.03 -10.02
N ILE A 113 -11.00 8.94 -10.04
CA ILE A 113 -11.03 10.10 -10.93
C ILE A 113 -11.13 11.36 -10.08
N GLN A 114 -9.99 11.99 -9.82
CA GLN A 114 -9.75 13.45 -9.69
C GLN A 114 -8.45 13.78 -8.90
N PHE A 115 -7.34 13.09 -9.19
CA PHE A 115 -6.01 13.59 -8.76
C PHE A 115 -5.06 13.88 -9.92
N LEU A 116 -5.46 13.61 -11.17
CA LEU A 116 -4.62 13.93 -12.34
C LEU A 116 -4.38 15.45 -12.51
N THR A 117 -5.05 16.30 -11.74
CA THR A 117 -4.96 17.76 -11.85
C THR A 117 -4.03 18.41 -10.81
N VAL A 118 -3.54 17.69 -9.79
CA VAL A 118 -2.80 18.32 -8.66
C VAL A 118 -1.32 17.92 -8.55
N CYS A 119 -0.84 16.93 -9.31
CA CYS A 119 0.58 16.56 -9.32
C CYS A 119 1.06 16.23 -10.74
N PRO A 120 1.80 17.13 -11.42
CA PRO A 120 2.24 16.90 -12.80
C PRO A 120 3.39 15.88 -12.93
N GLU A 121 3.91 15.30 -11.84
CA GLU A 121 5.15 14.49 -11.90
C GLU A 121 4.98 12.99 -11.58
N THR A 122 3.82 12.41 -11.87
CA THR A 122 3.70 10.93 -11.83
C THR A 122 3.66 10.33 -13.24
N SER A 123 4.71 10.60 -14.02
CA SER A 123 5.08 9.79 -15.18
C SER A 123 5.71 8.48 -14.69
N TYR A 124 4.88 7.56 -14.18
CA TYR A 124 5.25 6.15 -14.18
C TYR A 124 5.08 5.66 -15.61
N GLY A 125 6.18 5.66 -16.36
CA GLY A 125 6.26 5.07 -17.68
C GLY A 125 5.92 3.58 -17.59
N ILE A 126 4.73 3.24 -18.08
CA ILE A 126 4.42 1.89 -18.56
C ILE A 126 4.39 2.04 -20.08
N ALA A 127 5.54 1.76 -20.68
CA ALA A 127 5.70 1.42 -22.09
C ALA A 127 6.45 0.10 -22.13
#